data_AF-A0A970AIS3-F1
#
_entry.id   AF-A0A970AIS3-F1
#
_cell.length_a   1.000
_cell.length_b   1.000
_cell.length_c   1.000
_cell.angle_alpha   90.00
_cell.angle_beta   90.00
_cell.angle_gamma   90.00
#
_symmetry.space_group_name_H-M   'P 1'
#
loop_
_entity.id
_entity.type
_entity.pdbx_description
1 polymer ?
#
loop_
_entity_poly.entity_id
_entity_poly.type
_entity_poly.pdbx_seq_one_letter_code
_entity_poly.pdbx_strand_id
1 'polypeptide(L)'
;MKSKGIAVLVIFLFLLILSGCAPEESAAPVLIVGDVDQVFEFSNTAALESVSANGKSYKALPLEKVLEEAGPQGLSRVTFVGADKHTATIEVGDLADSFLAWSSENGWQFVSGRYPINTAIKNIKEIIVQGDGRQGLFIIDSQRNYPAVTPGQILSQSHWLYFHPQGQSAREVDGVQYQGTVVSRHALRQVRDLVPGSVQKVLAVGQDGSMHLLSKDSYLEAYGNMIYLNRFDSTPRLPLVGLVLDPPERCITDLFQDVLSLVEQDEKVLVVLVDGFSYPLYEAAARENLAPNILKGAAVDRALSVYPSITPCCCAAMLSGKTPDQTGVQSRKDRVLQVPGILEELEKRGKKGVIIEGNTIVINMEGEVKLNTDRNQDGQTDDEILESALEHLRKGNYDLVFVHFHSVDDCGHTYGPLAAETKKQLTVIDGYVGKLFAAWEGKRILLSDHGMHDTDDGGNHGEFRCEDMYVPYVSYN
;
A
#
# COMPACT_ATOMS: atom_id res chain seq x y z
N MET A 1 -13.39 -66.58 -9.32
CA MET A 1 -13.00 -67.05 -10.67
C MET A 1 -13.08 -65.90 -11.65
N LYS A 2 -12.07 -65.78 -12.50
CA LYS A 2 -11.77 -64.68 -13.42
C LYS A 2 -12.84 -64.48 -14.51
N SER A 3 -13.10 -63.23 -14.89
CA SER A 3 -13.51 -62.80 -16.24
C SER A 3 -13.52 -61.25 -16.26
N LYS A 4 -12.38 -60.58 -16.46
CA LYS A 4 -11.92 -59.99 -17.73
C LYS A 4 -12.97 -59.08 -18.41
N GLY A 5 -13.06 -57.83 -17.93
CA GLY A 5 -13.61 -56.72 -18.70
C GLY A 5 -12.61 -56.29 -19.77
N ILE A 6 -13.05 -56.33 -21.03
CA ILE A 6 -12.31 -55.91 -22.21
C ILE A 6 -12.38 -54.38 -22.27
N ALA A 7 -11.23 -53.72 -22.10
CA ALA A 7 -11.07 -52.31 -22.39
C ALA A 7 -10.98 -52.13 -23.91
N VAL A 8 -11.95 -51.42 -24.50
CA VAL A 8 -11.90 -51.02 -25.91
C VAL A 8 -10.92 -49.85 -26.01
N LEU A 9 -9.73 -50.16 -26.56
CA LEU A 9 -8.71 -49.21 -26.95
C LEU A 9 -9.14 -48.58 -28.28
N VAL A 10 -9.66 -47.36 -28.25
CA VAL A 10 -9.91 -46.58 -29.47
C VAL A 10 -8.57 -46.06 -29.98
N ILE A 11 -8.02 -46.73 -30.97
CA ILE A 11 -6.85 -46.28 -31.73
C ILE A 11 -7.35 -45.21 -32.71
N PHE A 12 -7.08 -43.93 -32.42
CA PHE A 12 -7.17 -42.87 -33.42
C PHE A 12 -5.95 -42.97 -34.34
N LEU A 13 -6.20 -43.43 -35.56
CA LEU A 13 -5.25 -43.45 -36.66
C LEU A 13 -5.00 -42.00 -37.10
N PHE A 14 -3.93 -41.37 -36.62
CA PHE A 14 -3.48 -40.07 -37.13
C PHE A 14 -2.96 -40.27 -38.56
N LEU A 15 -3.73 -39.83 -39.56
CA LEU A 15 -3.24 -39.62 -40.90
C LEU A 15 -2.22 -38.48 -40.86
N LEU A 16 -0.95 -38.81 -41.01
CA LEU A 16 0.14 -37.87 -41.27
C LEU A 16 -0.05 -37.28 -42.67
N ILE A 17 -0.82 -36.19 -42.75
CA ILE A 17 -0.73 -35.26 -43.86
C ILE A 17 0.52 -34.42 -43.57
N LEU A 18 1.63 -34.78 -44.21
CA LEU A 18 2.80 -33.93 -44.34
C LEU A 18 2.44 -32.75 -45.27
N SER A 19 1.60 -31.84 -44.76
CA SER A 19 1.62 -30.47 -45.23
C SER A 19 2.91 -29.88 -44.68
N GLY A 20 3.83 -29.53 -45.57
CA GLY A 20 4.97 -28.69 -45.24
C GLY A 20 4.48 -27.33 -44.76
N CYS A 21 4.07 -27.24 -43.50
CA CYS A 21 4.06 -25.97 -42.79
C CYS A 21 5.54 -25.59 -42.64
N ALA A 22 5.92 -24.50 -43.29
CA ALA A 22 7.09 -23.76 -42.84
C ALA A 22 6.97 -23.59 -41.31
N PRO A 23 8.07 -23.69 -40.55
CA PRO A 23 8.01 -23.39 -39.13
C PRO A 23 7.38 -22.01 -38.99
N GLU A 24 6.27 -21.94 -38.26
CA GLU A 24 5.67 -20.67 -37.89
C GLU A 24 6.79 -19.88 -37.20
N GLU A 25 7.24 -18.78 -37.84
CA GLU A 25 8.37 -18.02 -37.32
C GLU A 25 7.96 -17.46 -35.95
N SER A 26 8.46 -18.09 -34.90
CA SER A 26 8.14 -17.71 -33.52
C SER A 26 8.87 -16.42 -33.19
N ALA A 27 8.11 -15.35 -32.97
CA ALA A 27 8.67 -14.09 -32.52
C ALA A 27 9.18 -14.22 -31.09
N ALA A 28 10.39 -13.71 -30.83
CA ALA A 28 10.84 -13.53 -29.46
C ALA A 28 9.85 -12.61 -28.72
N PRO A 29 9.48 -12.92 -27.48
CA PRO A 29 8.54 -12.10 -26.73
C PRO A 29 9.10 -10.71 -26.40
N VAL A 30 8.19 -9.75 -26.28
CA VAL A 30 8.43 -8.41 -25.75
C VAL A 30 7.78 -8.32 -24.37
N LEU A 31 8.57 -7.97 -23.36
CA LEU A 31 8.05 -7.74 -22.02
C LEU A 31 7.52 -6.29 -21.90
N ILE A 32 6.30 -6.11 -21.39
CA ILE A 32 5.72 -4.80 -21.10
C ILE A 32 5.72 -4.61 -19.58
N VAL A 33 6.40 -3.57 -19.11
CA VAL A 33 6.71 -3.31 -17.70
C VAL A 33 6.54 -1.83 -17.35
N GLY A 34 6.76 -1.46 -16.08
CA GLY A 34 6.66 -0.09 -15.61
C GLY A 34 5.28 0.19 -15.04
N ASP A 35 4.65 1.27 -15.50
CA ASP A 35 3.42 1.79 -14.88
C ASP A 35 2.20 1.14 -15.54
N VAL A 36 2.02 -0.15 -15.26
CA VAL A 36 1.01 -1.05 -15.82
C VAL A 36 0.33 -1.88 -14.73
N ASP A 37 -0.94 -2.23 -14.93
CA ASP A 37 -1.71 -3.09 -14.00
C ASP A 37 -1.08 -4.46 -13.85
N GLN A 38 -0.53 -5.00 -14.94
CA GLN A 38 0.12 -6.29 -14.97
C GLN A 38 1.31 -6.31 -15.93
N VAL A 39 2.38 -6.98 -15.52
CA VAL A 39 3.50 -7.29 -16.42
C VAL A 39 2.99 -8.26 -17.50
N PHE A 40 3.17 -7.89 -18.76
CA PHE A 40 2.63 -8.64 -19.89
C PHE A 40 3.71 -9.08 -20.86
N GLU A 41 3.61 -10.31 -21.37
CA GLU A 41 4.52 -10.85 -22.39
C GLU A 41 3.80 -10.91 -23.74
N PHE A 42 4.24 -10.06 -24.67
CA PHE A 42 3.62 -9.95 -26.00
C PHE A 42 4.47 -10.65 -27.06
N SER A 43 3.85 -11.56 -27.82
CA SER A 43 4.53 -12.31 -28.90
C SER A 43 3.65 -12.61 -30.12
N ASN A 44 2.41 -12.09 -30.15
CA ASN A 44 1.41 -12.47 -31.15
C ASN A 44 1.71 -11.88 -32.54
N THR A 45 2.15 -12.71 -33.48
CA THR A 45 2.37 -12.33 -34.89
C THR A 45 1.18 -12.64 -35.81
N ALA A 46 0.20 -13.43 -35.35
CA ALA A 46 -0.93 -13.88 -36.16
C ALA A 46 -1.91 -12.73 -36.48
N ALA A 47 -1.98 -11.72 -35.61
CA ALA A 47 -2.88 -10.56 -35.76
C ALA A 47 -2.26 -9.37 -36.50
N LEU A 48 -1.06 -9.51 -37.09
CA LEU A 48 -0.37 -8.41 -37.77
C LEU A 48 -1.04 -8.01 -39.08
N GLU A 49 -1.34 -6.72 -39.21
CA GLU A 49 -1.95 -6.13 -40.40
C GLU A 49 -0.92 -5.40 -41.26
N SER A 50 -1.22 -5.23 -42.55
CA SER A 50 -0.38 -4.42 -43.44
C SER A 50 -0.64 -2.93 -43.19
N VAL A 51 0.36 -2.23 -42.66
CA VAL A 51 0.30 -0.77 -42.42
C VAL A 51 1.38 -0.06 -43.22
N SER A 52 1.16 1.23 -43.53
CA SER A 52 2.19 2.07 -44.14
C SER A 52 2.61 3.19 -43.19
N ALA A 53 3.91 3.32 -42.97
CA ALA A 53 4.50 4.39 -42.17
C ALA A 53 5.77 4.87 -42.87
N ASN A 54 5.99 6.20 -42.92
CA ASN A 54 7.17 6.82 -43.56
C ASN A 54 7.46 6.32 -45.00
N GLY A 55 6.40 6.07 -45.79
CA GLY A 55 6.52 5.60 -47.18
C GLY A 55 6.99 4.14 -47.33
N LYS A 56 7.02 3.36 -46.25
CA LYS A 56 7.32 1.91 -46.24
C LYS A 56 6.09 1.13 -45.78
N SER A 57 6.03 -0.15 -46.16
CA SER A 57 4.99 -1.09 -45.71
C SER A 57 5.54 -2.01 -44.63
N TYR A 58 4.74 -2.25 -43.59
CA TYR A 58 5.07 -3.09 -42.44
C TYR A 58 3.95 -4.10 -42.15
N LYS A 59 4.29 -5.20 -41.47
CA LYS A 59 3.32 -6.07 -40.78
C LYS A 59 3.33 -5.70 -39.31
N ALA A 60 2.25 -5.11 -38.81
CA ALA A 60 2.24 -4.47 -37.50
C ALA A 60 0.86 -4.50 -36.82
N LEU A 61 0.86 -4.21 -35.52
CA LEU A 61 -0.32 -3.92 -34.73
C LEU A 61 -0.27 -2.48 -34.20
N PRO A 62 -1.41 -1.79 -34.04
CA PRO A 62 -1.46 -0.51 -33.34
C PRO A 62 -0.82 -0.64 -31.95
N LEU A 63 0.09 0.29 -31.62
CA LEU A 63 0.81 0.24 -30.34
C LEU A 63 -0.15 0.33 -29.15
N GLU A 64 -1.20 1.14 -29.26
CA GLU A 64 -2.27 1.26 -28.25
C GLU A 64 -2.85 -0.10 -27.87
N LYS A 65 -3.27 -0.91 -28.86
CA LYS A 65 -3.81 -2.27 -28.61
C LYS A 65 -2.81 -3.20 -27.94
N VAL A 66 -1.52 -3.05 -28.24
CA VAL A 66 -0.47 -3.85 -27.59
C VAL A 66 -0.31 -3.45 -26.13
N LEU A 67 -0.35 -2.15 -25.83
CA LEU A 67 -0.21 -1.65 -24.47
C LEU A 67 -1.46 -1.93 -23.62
N GLU A 68 -2.65 -1.88 -24.19
CA GLU A 68 -3.93 -2.17 -23.50
C GLU A 68 -3.95 -3.52 -22.78
N GLU A 69 -3.26 -4.53 -23.32
CA GLU A 69 -3.12 -5.87 -22.69
C GLU A 69 -2.44 -5.81 -21.31
N ALA A 70 -1.57 -4.82 -21.09
CA ALA A 70 -0.88 -4.60 -19.81
C ALA A 70 -1.65 -3.66 -18.86
N GLY A 71 -2.65 -2.92 -19.35
CA GLY A 71 -3.41 -1.92 -18.58
C GLY A 71 -2.52 -0.73 -18.16
N PRO A 72 -2.13 0.18 -19.08
CA PRO A 72 -1.24 1.28 -18.76
C PRO A 72 -1.93 2.33 -17.90
N GLN A 73 -1.25 2.80 -16.86
CA GLN A 73 -1.80 3.74 -15.88
C GLN A 73 -1.31 5.16 -16.14
N GLY A 74 -2.20 6.06 -16.59
CA GLY A 74 -1.88 7.47 -16.81
C GLY A 74 -0.79 7.69 -17.86
N LEU A 75 -0.78 6.89 -18.93
CA LEU A 75 0.30 6.82 -19.92
C LEU A 75 0.78 8.20 -20.38
N SER A 76 2.06 8.49 -20.14
CA SER A 76 2.71 9.75 -20.51
C SER A 76 3.93 9.54 -21.40
N ARG A 77 4.69 8.45 -21.21
CA ARG A 77 5.87 8.11 -22.01
C ARG A 77 5.98 6.62 -22.25
N VAL A 78 6.58 6.25 -23.37
CA VAL A 78 6.92 4.85 -23.68
C VAL A 78 8.38 4.77 -24.06
N THR A 79 9.12 3.86 -23.42
CA THR A 79 10.52 3.59 -23.76
C THR A 79 10.66 2.20 -24.37
N PHE A 80 11.22 2.13 -25.56
CA PHE A 80 11.51 0.89 -26.28
C PHE A 80 12.96 0.50 -26.03
N VAL A 81 13.18 -0.73 -25.56
CA VAL A 81 14.52 -1.27 -25.27
C VAL A 81 14.86 -2.37 -26.27
N GLY A 82 15.84 -2.09 -27.13
CA GLY A 82 16.39 -3.05 -28.08
C GLY A 82 17.32 -4.05 -27.42
N ALA A 83 17.43 -5.24 -28.02
CA ALA A 83 18.42 -6.25 -27.61
C ALA A 83 19.87 -5.78 -27.80
N ASP A 84 20.10 -4.78 -28.63
CA ASP A 84 21.39 -4.19 -28.98
C ASP A 84 21.83 -3.03 -28.06
N LYS A 85 21.10 -2.79 -26.97
CA LYS A 85 21.31 -1.71 -25.98
C LYS A 85 20.92 -0.31 -26.46
N HIS A 86 20.32 -0.16 -27.64
CA HIS A 86 19.70 1.10 -28.01
C HIS A 86 18.32 1.23 -27.35
N THR A 87 18.02 2.43 -26.89
CA THR A 87 16.72 2.80 -26.35
C THR A 87 16.18 4.02 -27.07
N ALA A 88 14.87 4.10 -27.21
CA ALA A 88 14.18 5.31 -27.62
C ALA A 88 12.98 5.54 -26.72
N THR A 89 12.79 6.80 -26.32
CA THR A 89 11.63 7.22 -25.53
C THR A 89 10.80 8.17 -26.36
N ILE A 90 9.48 7.97 -26.34
CA ILE A 90 8.50 8.89 -26.91
C ILE A 90 7.67 9.52 -25.79
N GLU A 91 7.38 10.82 -25.92
CA GLU A 91 6.34 11.49 -25.14
C GLU A 91 4.99 11.20 -25.80
N VAL A 92 4.01 10.72 -25.05
CA VAL A 92 2.70 10.31 -25.58
C VAL A 92 1.72 11.46 -25.44
N GLY A 93 1.41 12.12 -26.56
CA GLY A 93 0.21 12.96 -26.67
C GLY A 93 -0.99 12.15 -27.16
N ASP A 94 -0.77 11.35 -28.19
CA ASP A 94 -1.62 10.23 -28.61
C ASP A 94 -0.72 9.13 -29.22
N LEU A 95 -1.30 7.94 -29.46
CA LEU A 95 -0.62 6.81 -30.11
C LEU A 95 -1.11 6.57 -31.53
N ALA A 96 -1.79 7.54 -32.15
CA ALA A 96 -2.26 7.37 -33.52
C ALA A 96 -1.07 7.24 -34.48
N ASP A 97 -1.22 6.42 -35.51
CA ASP A 97 -0.16 6.14 -36.50
C ASP A 97 1.17 5.69 -35.84
N SER A 98 1.06 4.93 -34.75
CA SER A 98 2.16 4.33 -34.00
C SER A 98 1.91 2.84 -33.86
N PHE A 99 2.87 2.02 -34.25
CA PHE A 99 2.69 0.58 -34.39
C PHE A 99 3.89 -0.19 -33.86
N LEU A 100 3.62 -1.41 -33.41
CA LEU A 100 4.64 -2.42 -33.16
C LEU A 100 4.64 -3.40 -34.35
N ALA A 101 5.66 -3.28 -35.18
CA ALA A 101 5.87 -4.10 -36.37
C ALA A 101 6.75 -5.31 -36.08
N TRP A 102 6.63 -6.35 -36.89
CA TRP A 102 7.50 -7.52 -36.82
C TRP A 102 8.01 -7.97 -38.19
N SER A 103 9.25 -8.42 -38.22
CA SER A 103 9.87 -9.11 -39.37
C SER A 103 11.02 -10.00 -38.90
N SER A 104 11.36 -11.04 -39.67
CA SER A 104 12.51 -11.90 -39.35
C SER A 104 13.86 -11.18 -39.37
N GLU A 105 13.99 -10.08 -40.14
CA GLU A 105 15.22 -9.27 -40.19
C GLU A 105 15.38 -8.36 -38.97
N ASN A 106 14.29 -7.68 -38.54
CA ASN A 106 14.37 -6.61 -37.55
C ASN A 106 13.76 -7.00 -36.18
N GLY A 107 13.22 -8.20 -36.05
CA GLY A 107 12.43 -8.61 -34.88
C GLY A 107 11.23 -7.66 -34.69
N TRP A 108 10.83 -7.48 -33.43
CA TRP A 108 9.89 -6.44 -33.05
C TRP A 108 10.51 -5.05 -33.23
N GLN A 109 9.79 -4.16 -33.89
CA GLN A 109 10.25 -2.82 -34.21
C GLN A 109 9.15 -1.79 -33.97
N PHE A 110 9.48 -0.69 -33.30
CA PHE A 110 8.59 0.47 -33.23
C PHE A 110 8.60 1.21 -34.56
N VAL A 111 7.43 1.46 -35.13
CA VAL A 111 7.28 2.24 -36.36
C VAL A 111 6.17 3.27 -36.19
N SER A 112 6.40 4.49 -36.65
CA SER A 112 5.40 5.54 -36.61
C SER A 112 5.62 6.55 -37.74
N GLY A 113 4.53 7.08 -38.30
CA GLY A 113 4.58 8.23 -39.19
C GLY A 113 4.57 9.59 -38.47
N ARG A 114 4.38 9.60 -37.14
CA ARG A 114 4.38 10.81 -36.31
C ARG A 114 5.70 11.06 -35.59
N TYR A 115 6.35 10.00 -35.13
CA TYR A 115 7.62 10.11 -34.42
C TYR A 115 8.84 10.06 -35.37
N PRO A 116 9.95 10.75 -35.02
CA PRO A 116 11.17 10.76 -35.82
C PRO A 116 11.71 9.36 -36.15
N ILE A 117 12.28 9.17 -37.34
CA ILE A 117 12.76 7.85 -37.81
C ILE A 117 13.78 7.20 -36.87
N ASN A 118 14.56 7.99 -36.12
CA ASN A 118 15.54 7.48 -35.16
C ASN A 118 14.91 6.85 -33.90
N THR A 119 13.60 7.01 -33.66
CA THR A 119 12.90 6.28 -32.59
C THR A 119 12.57 4.85 -32.98
N ALA A 120 12.80 4.44 -34.24
CA ALA A 120 12.43 3.13 -34.77
C ALA A 120 13.36 1.99 -34.30
N ILE A 121 13.42 1.77 -32.98
CA ILE A 121 14.18 0.71 -32.31
C ILE A 121 13.73 -0.65 -32.82
N LYS A 122 14.71 -1.49 -33.13
CA LYS A 122 14.54 -2.86 -33.64
C LYS A 122 14.93 -3.87 -32.57
N ASN A 123 14.56 -5.13 -32.80
CA ASN A 123 14.80 -6.23 -31.86
C ASN A 123 14.37 -5.84 -30.44
N ILE A 124 13.21 -5.18 -30.33
CA ILE A 124 12.65 -4.77 -29.06
C ILE A 124 12.43 -6.02 -28.23
N LYS A 125 12.93 -5.99 -26.99
CA LYS A 125 12.74 -7.06 -26.00
C LYS A 125 11.91 -6.59 -24.81
N GLU A 126 11.82 -5.29 -24.60
CA GLU A 126 11.13 -4.69 -23.47
C GLU A 126 10.54 -3.33 -23.87
N ILE A 127 9.32 -3.07 -23.42
CA ILE A 127 8.61 -1.80 -23.52
C ILE A 127 8.32 -1.34 -22.09
N ILE A 128 8.88 -0.20 -21.72
CA ILE A 128 8.70 0.40 -20.40
C ILE A 128 7.65 1.51 -20.53
N VAL A 129 6.52 1.32 -19.89
CA VAL A 129 5.44 2.30 -19.77
C VAL A 129 5.75 3.22 -18.59
N GLN A 130 5.66 4.52 -18.81
CA GLN A 130 5.70 5.52 -17.74
C GLN A 130 4.38 6.30 -17.74
N GLY A 131 3.77 6.37 -16.56
CA GLY A 131 2.51 7.03 -16.27
C GLY A 131 2.67 8.47 -15.79
N ASP A 132 1.60 9.00 -15.23
CA ASP A 132 1.50 10.36 -14.68
C ASP A 132 1.79 10.45 -13.17
N GLY A 133 2.11 9.31 -12.55
CA GLY A 133 2.44 9.23 -11.12
C GLY A 133 1.24 9.03 -10.19
N ARG A 134 0.05 8.68 -10.72
CA ARG A 134 -1.11 8.26 -9.89
C ARG A 134 -0.86 6.99 -9.08
N GLN A 135 0.08 6.16 -9.52
CA GLN A 135 0.52 4.96 -8.83
C GLN A 135 2.04 4.94 -8.77
N GLY A 136 2.60 4.24 -7.78
CA GLY A 136 4.03 4.07 -7.62
C GLY A 136 4.43 4.06 -6.15
N LEU A 137 5.67 4.48 -5.89
CA LEU A 137 6.19 4.74 -4.56
C LEU A 137 5.80 6.15 -4.12
N PHE A 138 4.80 6.24 -3.25
CA PHE A 138 4.36 7.51 -2.68
C PHE A 138 5.40 8.04 -1.70
N ILE A 139 5.58 9.36 -1.63
CA ILE A 139 6.55 9.99 -0.73
C ILE A 139 5.84 11.10 0.02
N ILE A 140 5.85 11.04 1.35
CA ILE A 140 5.14 11.99 2.21
C ILE A 140 6.05 12.51 3.31
N ASP A 141 5.83 13.75 3.72
CA ASP A 141 6.24 14.23 5.04
C ASP A 141 5.01 14.65 5.85
N SER A 142 5.23 15.24 7.01
CA SER A 142 4.16 15.64 7.93
C SER A 142 3.22 16.74 7.41
N GLN A 143 3.54 17.39 6.28
CA GLN A 143 2.80 18.51 5.72
C GLN A 143 2.49 18.35 4.23
N ARG A 144 3.19 17.46 3.52
CA ARG A 144 3.19 17.42 2.07
C ARG A 144 3.23 16.01 1.50
N ASN A 145 2.42 15.81 0.47
CA ASN A 145 2.57 14.75 -0.52
C ASN A 145 3.53 15.21 -1.64
N TYR A 146 4.63 14.48 -1.84
CA TYR A 146 5.56 14.70 -2.95
C TYR A 146 5.10 13.91 -4.18
N PRO A 147 5.55 14.30 -5.39
CA PRO A 147 5.31 13.49 -6.58
C PRO A 147 5.79 12.05 -6.37
N ALA A 148 4.95 11.07 -6.69
CA ALA A 148 5.30 9.66 -6.58
C ALA A 148 6.44 9.32 -7.55
N VAL A 149 7.27 8.35 -7.15
CA VAL A 149 8.30 7.76 -8.00
C VAL A 149 7.76 6.47 -8.57
N THR A 150 7.76 6.31 -9.89
CA THR A 150 7.12 5.15 -10.53
C THR A 150 8.15 4.10 -10.99
N PRO A 151 7.77 2.81 -11.06
CA PRO A 151 8.62 1.78 -11.67
C PRO A 151 9.07 2.17 -13.08
N GLY A 152 8.17 2.70 -13.91
CA GLY A 152 8.46 3.18 -15.25
C GLY A 152 9.53 4.26 -15.29
N GLN A 153 9.49 5.21 -14.36
CA GLN A 153 10.54 6.24 -14.22
C GLN A 153 11.90 5.64 -13.86
N ILE A 154 11.95 4.68 -12.92
CA ILE A 154 13.22 4.07 -12.51
C ILE A 154 13.82 3.24 -13.66
N LEU A 155 13.00 2.41 -14.31
CA LEU A 155 13.44 1.48 -15.36
C LEU A 155 13.88 2.22 -16.63
N SER A 156 13.23 3.34 -16.98
CA SER A 156 13.53 4.09 -18.21
C SER A 156 14.66 5.12 -18.07
N GLN A 157 15.05 5.49 -16.85
CA GLN A 157 16.08 6.50 -16.57
C GLN A 157 17.37 5.87 -16.00
N SER A 158 18.38 6.70 -15.73
CA SER A 158 19.68 6.24 -15.21
C SER A 158 19.54 5.47 -13.90
N HIS A 159 19.90 4.20 -13.82
CA HIS A 159 19.84 3.42 -12.57
C HIS A 159 21.12 2.59 -12.42
N TRP A 160 21.38 2.12 -11.20
CA TRP A 160 22.48 1.19 -10.96
C TRP A 160 22.05 -0.21 -11.36
N LEU A 161 22.84 -0.88 -12.19
CA LEU A 161 22.65 -2.31 -12.46
C LEU A 161 23.52 -3.11 -11.50
N TYR A 162 22.89 -3.72 -10.50
CA TYR A 162 23.58 -4.56 -9.53
C TYR A 162 23.49 -6.03 -9.91
N PHE A 163 24.61 -6.73 -9.82
CA PHE A 163 24.75 -8.14 -10.14
C PHE A 163 24.91 -8.91 -8.83
N HIS A 164 23.86 -9.60 -8.42
CA HIS A 164 23.84 -10.33 -7.14
C HIS A 164 24.04 -11.85 -7.39
N PRO A 165 25.13 -12.45 -6.89
CA PRO A 165 25.32 -13.90 -6.97
C PRO A 165 24.26 -14.65 -6.15
N GLN A 166 23.52 -15.54 -6.78
CA GLN A 166 22.46 -16.37 -6.17
C GLN A 166 22.99 -17.70 -5.61
N GLY A 167 24.28 -17.98 -5.78
CA GLY A 167 24.94 -19.19 -5.34
C GLY A 167 25.77 -19.86 -6.43
N GLN A 168 26.63 -20.78 -6.01
CA GLN A 168 27.47 -21.59 -6.88
C GLN A 168 26.99 -23.04 -6.83
N SER A 169 26.85 -23.66 -8.00
CA SER A 169 26.58 -25.08 -8.13
C SER A 169 27.75 -25.77 -8.83
N ALA A 170 28.05 -26.99 -8.39
CA ALA A 170 29.08 -27.83 -8.98
C ALA A 170 28.49 -29.19 -9.32
N ARG A 171 28.89 -29.76 -10.46
CA ARG A 171 28.53 -31.12 -10.85
C ARG A 171 29.74 -31.84 -11.42
N GLU A 172 29.96 -33.07 -10.95
CA GLU A 172 30.95 -33.98 -11.56
C GLU A 172 30.33 -34.74 -12.73
N VAL A 173 31.01 -34.76 -13.86
CA VAL A 173 30.70 -35.61 -15.01
C VAL A 173 32.02 -36.21 -15.51
N ASP A 174 32.11 -37.54 -15.50
CA ASP A 174 33.29 -38.30 -15.94
C ASP A 174 34.62 -37.88 -15.27
N GLY A 175 34.58 -37.60 -13.96
CA GLY A 175 35.75 -37.16 -13.20
C GLY A 175 36.14 -35.69 -13.41
N VAL A 176 35.39 -34.94 -14.22
CA VAL A 176 35.56 -33.50 -14.43
C VAL A 176 34.53 -32.72 -13.63
N GLN A 177 34.99 -31.75 -12.84
CA GLN A 177 34.15 -30.86 -12.07
C GLN A 177 33.74 -29.64 -12.91
N TYR A 178 32.44 -29.47 -13.15
CA TYR A 178 31.84 -28.31 -13.80
C TYR A 178 31.22 -27.41 -12.74
N GLN A 179 31.57 -26.12 -12.73
CA GLN A 179 31.03 -25.15 -11.79
C GLN A 179 30.29 -24.04 -12.53
N GLY A 180 29.16 -23.59 -11.97
CA GLY A 180 28.37 -22.48 -12.46
C GLY A 180 27.98 -21.55 -11.31
N THR A 181 28.00 -20.24 -11.56
CA THR A 181 27.45 -19.24 -10.64
C THR A 181 26.21 -18.65 -11.30
N VAL A 182 25.09 -18.66 -10.58
CA VAL A 182 23.87 -17.97 -11.02
C VAL A 182 23.95 -16.53 -10.50
N VAL A 183 23.65 -15.55 -11.36
CA VAL A 183 23.68 -14.13 -10.99
C VAL A 183 22.37 -13.49 -11.41
N SER A 184 21.68 -12.85 -10.47
CA SER A 184 20.51 -12.01 -10.74
C SER A 184 20.93 -10.57 -11.01
N ARG A 185 20.13 -9.85 -11.79
CA ARG A 185 20.35 -8.45 -12.14
C ARG A 185 19.22 -7.61 -11.58
N HIS A 186 19.57 -6.46 -11.00
CA HIS A 186 18.64 -5.60 -10.30
C HIS A 186 18.81 -4.15 -10.76
N ALA A 187 17.71 -3.48 -11.07
CA ALA A 187 17.69 -2.06 -11.40
C ALA A 187 17.46 -1.25 -10.12
N LEU A 188 18.49 -0.55 -9.64
CA LEU A 188 18.49 0.09 -8.33
C LEU A 188 18.55 1.62 -8.39
N ARG A 189 17.86 2.25 -7.46
CA ARG A 189 17.97 3.68 -7.12
C ARG A 189 18.34 3.84 -5.67
N GLN A 190 19.24 4.78 -5.37
CA GLN A 190 19.53 5.12 -3.97
C GLN A 190 18.43 6.04 -3.43
N VAL A 191 18.06 5.83 -2.17
CA VAL A 191 17.04 6.66 -1.50
C VAL A 191 17.40 8.14 -1.54
N ARG A 192 18.69 8.51 -1.38
CA ARG A 192 19.17 9.90 -1.47
C ARG A 192 18.84 10.61 -2.79
N ASP A 193 18.66 9.87 -3.87
CA ASP A 193 18.34 10.44 -5.19
C ASP A 193 16.83 10.68 -5.36
N LEU A 194 16.01 10.13 -4.46
CA LEU A 194 14.55 10.20 -4.49
C LEU A 194 13.98 11.20 -3.48
N VAL A 195 14.78 11.66 -2.52
CA VAL A 195 14.32 12.49 -1.39
C VAL A 195 15.11 13.80 -1.30
N PRO A 196 14.53 14.88 -0.73
CA PRO A 196 15.26 16.12 -0.51
C PRO A 196 16.54 15.94 0.32
N GLY A 197 17.57 16.74 -0.01
CA GLY A 197 18.86 16.70 0.68
C GLY A 197 18.77 17.00 2.19
N SER A 198 17.77 17.79 2.61
CA SER A 198 17.52 18.17 4.01
C SER A 198 17.01 17.04 4.91
N VAL A 199 16.40 16.00 4.32
CA VAL A 199 15.83 14.87 5.08
C VAL A 199 16.89 14.23 5.98
N GLN A 200 16.54 13.77 7.17
CA GLN A 200 17.48 13.08 8.06
C GLN A 200 17.15 11.60 8.19
N LYS A 201 15.86 11.26 8.27
CA LYS A 201 15.36 9.90 8.44
C LYS A 201 14.37 9.56 7.33
N VAL A 202 14.37 8.31 6.90
CA VAL A 202 13.40 7.80 5.92
C VAL A 202 12.83 6.51 6.48
N LEU A 203 11.51 6.40 6.54
CA LEU A 203 10.81 5.17 6.88
C LEU A 203 10.18 4.62 5.60
N ALA A 204 10.57 3.42 5.19
CA ALA A 204 9.89 2.71 4.12
C ALA A 204 8.73 1.89 4.66
N VAL A 205 7.60 1.96 3.97
CA VAL A 205 6.38 1.24 4.33
C VAL A 205 6.05 0.24 3.22
N GLY A 206 5.92 -1.02 3.61
CA GLY A 206 5.54 -2.12 2.73
C GLY A 206 4.06 -2.09 2.38
N GLN A 207 3.68 -2.72 1.26
CA GLN A 207 2.26 -2.92 0.93
C GLN A 207 1.53 -3.83 1.94
N ASP A 208 2.29 -4.63 2.68
CA ASP A 208 1.82 -5.45 3.80
C ASP A 208 1.68 -4.66 5.12
N GLY A 209 2.00 -3.36 5.10
CA GLY A 209 1.98 -2.47 6.26
C GLY A 209 3.22 -2.51 7.15
N SER A 210 4.24 -3.30 6.79
CA SER A 210 5.49 -3.34 7.52
C SER A 210 6.26 -2.02 7.43
N MET A 211 6.95 -1.63 8.50
CA MET A 211 7.67 -0.35 8.60
C MET A 211 9.17 -0.57 8.83
N HIS A 212 10.02 0.05 8.00
CA HIS A 212 11.46 -0.18 8.00
C HIS A 212 12.23 1.13 7.92
N LEU A 213 12.98 1.46 8.97
CA LEU A 213 13.85 2.64 8.94
C LEU A 213 15.00 2.41 7.96
N LEU A 214 15.17 3.35 7.04
CA LEU A 214 16.21 3.33 6.02
C LEU A 214 17.25 4.42 6.27
N SER A 215 18.47 4.11 5.86
CA SER A 215 19.48 5.12 5.61
C SER A 215 19.25 5.73 4.23
N LYS A 216 19.75 6.94 3.98
CA LYS A 216 19.77 7.53 2.64
C LYS A 216 20.62 6.75 1.62
N ASP A 217 21.43 5.82 2.10
CA ASP A 217 22.37 5.01 1.30
C ASP A 217 21.76 3.66 0.94
N SER A 218 20.55 3.38 1.46
CA SER A 218 19.75 2.22 1.10
C SER A 218 19.31 2.31 -0.37
N TYR A 219 19.12 1.14 -0.98
CA TYR A 219 18.71 1.01 -2.37
C TYR A 219 17.27 0.50 -2.45
N LEU A 220 16.52 1.05 -3.39
CA LEU A 220 15.23 0.54 -3.83
C LEU A 220 15.40 -0.10 -5.21
N GLU A 221 14.73 -1.22 -5.43
CA GLU A 221 14.73 -1.93 -6.71
C GLU A 221 13.42 -1.67 -7.45
N ALA A 222 13.49 -1.32 -8.74
CA ALA A 222 12.34 -1.42 -9.63
C ALA A 222 12.41 -2.74 -10.40
N TYR A 223 11.31 -3.48 -10.42
CA TYR A 223 11.20 -4.73 -11.17
C TYR A 223 9.76 -4.98 -11.60
N GLY A 224 9.56 -5.30 -12.89
CA GLY A 224 8.23 -5.44 -13.44
C GLY A 224 7.45 -4.12 -13.33
N ASN A 225 6.34 -4.15 -12.58
CA ASN A 225 5.48 -3.00 -12.34
C ASN A 225 5.51 -2.48 -10.90
N MET A 226 6.58 -2.78 -10.15
CA MET A 226 6.64 -2.53 -8.72
C MET A 226 8.00 -2.00 -8.26
N ILE A 227 8.01 -1.31 -7.14
CA ILE A 227 9.21 -0.87 -6.42
C ILE A 227 9.32 -1.65 -5.10
N TYR A 228 10.52 -2.13 -4.81
CA TYR A 228 10.80 -3.00 -3.69
C TYR A 228 11.89 -2.45 -2.80
N LEU A 229 11.80 -2.74 -1.50
CA LEU A 229 12.95 -2.76 -0.62
C LEU A 229 13.69 -4.08 -0.85
N ASN A 230 14.91 -4.00 -1.40
CA ASN A 230 15.77 -5.15 -1.61
C ASN A 230 16.93 -5.13 -0.62
N ARG A 231 17.06 -6.20 0.17
CA ARG A 231 18.12 -6.38 1.17
C ARG A 231 19.32 -7.19 0.66
N PHE A 232 19.22 -7.74 -0.55
CA PHE A 232 20.22 -8.62 -1.19
C PHE A 232 20.64 -9.79 -0.30
N ASP A 233 19.69 -10.29 0.49
CA ASP A 233 19.82 -11.49 1.30
C ASP A 233 18.80 -12.54 0.82
N SER A 234 18.64 -13.63 1.56
CA SER A 234 17.67 -14.67 1.23
C SER A 234 16.21 -14.26 1.50
N THR A 235 15.95 -13.02 1.96
CA THR A 235 14.58 -12.56 2.22
C THR A 235 13.89 -12.18 0.91
N PRO A 236 12.58 -12.49 0.76
CA PRO A 236 11.81 -12.02 -0.37
C PRO A 236 11.85 -10.49 -0.48
N ARG A 237 11.82 -9.99 -1.71
CA ARG A 237 11.70 -8.56 -1.97
C ARG A 237 10.40 -8.05 -1.37
N LEU A 238 10.47 -7.00 -0.55
CA LEU A 238 9.29 -6.40 0.04
C LEU A 238 8.73 -5.32 -0.91
N PRO A 239 7.53 -5.51 -1.49
CA PRO A 239 6.89 -4.44 -2.27
C PRO A 239 6.57 -3.25 -1.38
N LEU A 240 6.92 -2.06 -1.82
CA LEU A 240 6.70 -0.82 -1.07
C LEU A 240 5.44 -0.12 -1.56
N VAL A 241 4.72 0.50 -0.62
CA VAL A 241 3.70 1.50 -0.95
C VAL A 241 4.32 2.90 -0.97
N GLY A 242 5.24 3.20 -0.06
CA GLY A 242 5.79 4.55 0.04
C GLY A 242 6.88 4.76 1.07
N LEU A 243 7.35 6.01 1.12
CA LEU A 243 8.35 6.52 2.04
C LEU A 243 7.77 7.66 2.87
N VAL A 244 7.98 7.60 4.19
CA VAL A 244 7.75 8.72 5.11
C VAL A 244 9.08 9.40 5.38
N LEU A 245 9.16 10.69 5.06
CA LEU A 245 10.33 11.54 5.28
C LEU A 245 10.25 12.17 6.67
N ASP A 246 11.34 12.09 7.42
CA ASP A 246 11.44 12.60 8.80
C ASP A 246 10.21 12.24 9.64
N PRO A 247 9.90 10.92 9.78
CA PRO A 247 8.73 10.47 10.50
C PRO A 247 8.74 11.00 11.94
N PRO A 248 7.56 11.23 12.53
CA PRO A 248 7.46 11.67 13.92
C PRO A 248 7.99 10.58 14.86
N GLU A 249 8.35 10.98 16.08
CA GLU A 249 8.81 10.00 17.08
C GLU A 249 7.70 9.06 17.54
N ARG A 250 6.43 9.49 17.44
CA ARG A 250 5.25 8.72 17.84
C ARG A 250 4.63 7.97 16.67
N CYS A 251 4.18 6.75 16.95
CA CYS A 251 3.30 5.95 16.11
C CYS A 251 2.06 5.53 16.92
N ILE A 252 0.92 5.32 16.28
CA ILE A 252 -0.29 4.82 16.99
C ILE A 252 -0.05 3.46 17.67
N THR A 253 0.92 2.67 17.19
CA THR A 253 1.35 1.42 17.85
C THR A 253 1.87 1.63 19.26
N ASP A 254 2.33 2.84 19.60
CA ASP A 254 2.91 3.14 20.91
C ASP A 254 1.85 3.10 22.02
N LEU A 255 0.56 3.24 21.68
CA LEU A 255 -0.55 3.13 22.62
C LEU A 255 -0.45 1.88 23.49
N PHE A 256 -0.15 0.74 22.86
CA PHE A 256 -0.07 -0.54 23.55
C PHE A 256 0.91 -0.51 24.72
N GLN A 257 2.13 -0.05 24.48
CA GLN A 257 3.17 -0.02 25.51
C GLN A 257 2.92 1.10 26.52
N ASP A 258 2.41 2.25 26.08
CA ASP A 258 2.07 3.37 26.97
C ASP A 258 0.99 2.94 27.98
N VAL A 259 -0.05 2.23 27.53
CA VAL A 259 -1.10 1.68 28.41
C VAL A 259 -0.52 0.63 29.36
N LEU A 260 0.24 -0.35 28.86
CA LEU A 260 0.80 -1.40 29.72
C LEU A 260 1.72 -0.82 30.80
N SER A 261 2.59 0.13 30.43
CA SER A 261 3.51 0.75 31.38
C SER A 261 2.80 1.56 32.46
N LEU A 262 1.67 2.20 32.16
CA LEU A 262 0.84 2.89 33.15
C LEU A 262 0.14 1.90 34.08
N VAL A 263 -0.48 0.87 33.52
CA VAL A 263 -1.19 -0.14 34.32
C VAL A 263 -0.25 -0.94 35.23
N GLU A 264 0.99 -1.20 34.79
CA GLU A 264 2.05 -1.80 35.62
C GLU A 264 2.48 -0.92 36.79
N GLN A 265 2.23 0.39 36.72
CA GLN A 265 2.42 1.34 37.83
C GLN A 265 1.16 1.49 38.69
N ASP A 266 0.18 0.59 38.55
CA ASP A 266 -1.12 0.63 39.22
C ASP A 266 -1.98 1.86 38.87
N GLU A 267 -1.66 2.56 37.77
CA GLU A 267 -2.50 3.62 37.23
C GLU A 267 -3.67 3.03 36.45
N LYS A 268 -4.87 3.60 36.63
CA LYS A 268 -6.02 3.30 35.77
C LYS A 268 -5.95 4.18 34.53
N VAL A 269 -6.17 3.60 33.35
CA VAL A 269 -6.09 4.31 32.07
C VAL A 269 -7.46 4.36 31.36
N LEU A 270 -7.86 5.57 30.96
CA LEU A 270 -8.95 5.80 30.01
C LEU A 270 -8.32 6.17 28.67
N VAL A 271 -8.60 5.36 27.66
CA VAL A 271 -8.25 5.66 26.27
C VAL A 271 -9.52 6.06 25.53
N VAL A 272 -9.48 7.19 24.84
CA VAL A 272 -10.54 7.62 23.93
C VAL A 272 -9.99 7.64 22.50
N LEU A 273 -10.57 6.84 21.64
CA LEU A 273 -10.36 6.88 20.20
C LEU A 273 -11.47 7.72 19.56
N VAL A 274 -11.10 8.77 18.84
CA VAL A 274 -12.02 9.52 17.97
C VAL A 274 -11.67 9.17 16.54
N ASP A 275 -12.47 8.31 15.91
CA ASP A 275 -12.25 7.81 14.55
C ASP A 275 -12.17 8.98 13.55
N GLY A 276 -11.22 8.92 12.63
CA GLY A 276 -11.03 9.95 11.60
C GLY A 276 -10.63 11.35 12.08
N PHE A 277 -10.25 11.55 13.36
CA PHE A 277 -9.79 12.84 13.90
C PHE A 277 -8.38 13.21 13.39
N SER A 278 -8.32 13.58 12.10
CA SER A 278 -7.09 13.90 11.37
C SER A 278 -6.29 15.04 12.01
N TYR A 279 -4.97 15.06 11.77
CA TYR A 279 -4.13 16.16 12.26
C TYR A 279 -4.58 17.55 11.76
N PRO A 280 -4.99 17.73 10.49
CA PRO A 280 -5.60 18.99 10.04
C PRO A 280 -6.88 19.37 10.79
N LEU A 281 -7.74 18.40 11.12
CA LEU A 281 -8.96 18.66 11.90
C LEU A 281 -8.61 19.06 13.35
N TYR A 282 -7.58 18.47 13.95
CA TYR A 282 -7.01 18.92 15.22
C TYR A 282 -6.50 20.37 15.15
N GLU A 283 -5.73 20.72 14.12
CA GLU A 283 -5.23 22.10 13.95
C GLU A 283 -6.38 23.10 13.80
N ALA A 284 -7.43 22.74 13.06
CA ALA A 284 -8.64 23.52 12.94
C ALA A 284 -9.35 23.65 14.30
N ALA A 285 -9.47 22.56 15.07
CA ALA A 285 -10.09 22.56 16.38
C ALA A 285 -9.38 23.47 17.39
N ALA A 286 -8.05 23.49 17.38
CA ALA A 286 -7.25 24.39 18.21
C ALA A 286 -7.41 25.86 17.79
N ARG A 287 -7.39 26.13 16.48
CA ARG A 287 -7.52 27.49 15.95
C ARG A 287 -8.92 28.08 16.14
N GLU A 288 -9.95 27.26 16.01
CA GLU A 288 -11.36 27.66 16.01
C GLU A 288 -12.06 27.37 17.36
N ASN A 289 -11.32 26.84 18.34
CA ASN A 289 -11.81 26.47 19.68
C ASN A 289 -13.01 25.50 19.63
N LEU A 290 -12.92 24.48 18.78
CA LEU A 290 -13.98 23.48 18.55
C LEU A 290 -13.97 22.33 19.56
N ALA A 291 -12.82 22.08 20.18
CA ALA A 291 -12.61 20.95 21.09
C ALA A 291 -11.96 21.37 22.43
N PRO A 292 -12.58 22.29 23.20
CA PRO A 292 -11.98 22.81 24.43
C PRO A 292 -11.79 21.76 25.54
N ASN A 293 -12.59 20.70 25.62
CA ASN A 293 -12.42 19.65 26.63
C ASN A 293 -11.25 18.73 26.29
N ILE A 294 -11.09 18.36 25.01
CA ILE A 294 -9.95 17.59 24.49
C ILE A 294 -8.65 18.39 24.67
N LEU A 295 -8.64 19.69 24.34
CA LEU A 295 -7.40 20.46 24.34
C LEU A 295 -6.97 20.98 25.73
N LYS A 296 -7.86 20.94 26.72
CA LYS A 296 -7.56 21.45 28.06
C LYS A 296 -6.54 20.59 28.79
N GLY A 297 -5.34 21.13 29.00
CA GLY A 297 -4.26 20.45 29.72
C GLY A 297 -3.62 19.31 28.90
N ALA A 298 -3.86 19.29 27.59
CA ALA A 298 -3.33 18.31 26.67
C ALA A 298 -1.84 18.55 26.36
N ALA A 299 -1.06 17.47 26.34
CA ALA A 299 0.19 17.38 25.61
C ALA A 299 -0.09 16.62 24.31
N VAL A 300 0.05 17.31 23.17
CA VAL A 300 -0.30 16.78 21.84
C VAL A 300 0.97 16.51 21.05
N ASP A 301 1.21 15.22 20.78
CA ASP A 301 2.19 14.77 19.82
C ASP A 301 1.53 14.57 18.45
N ARG A 302 2.31 14.78 17.38
CA ARG A 302 1.95 14.28 16.05
C ARG A 302 2.41 12.82 15.97
N ALA A 303 1.49 11.92 15.66
CA ALA A 303 1.80 10.50 15.49
C ALA A 303 1.56 10.04 14.06
N LEU A 304 2.30 9.01 13.66
CA LEU A 304 2.10 8.29 12.41
C LEU A 304 1.10 7.13 12.63
N SER A 305 0.13 7.00 11.72
CA SER A 305 -0.74 5.85 11.58
C SER A 305 -0.05 4.70 10.83
N VAL A 306 -0.68 3.52 10.78
CA VAL A 306 -0.21 2.40 9.99
C VAL A 306 -0.80 2.42 8.58
N TYR A 307 -0.20 1.67 7.64
CA TYR A 307 -0.76 1.48 6.31
C TYR A 307 -1.31 0.05 6.14
N PRO A 308 -2.50 -0.15 5.54
CA PRO A 308 -3.45 0.90 5.17
C PRO A 308 -4.05 1.59 6.41
N SER A 309 -4.23 2.90 6.32
CA SER A 309 -4.76 3.77 7.39
C SER A 309 -6.28 3.66 7.49
N ILE A 310 -6.74 2.46 7.80
CA ILE A 310 -8.16 2.10 7.94
C ILE A 310 -8.42 1.54 9.33
N THR A 311 -9.62 1.78 9.87
CA THR A 311 -9.99 1.45 11.26
C THR A 311 -9.61 0.03 11.70
N PRO A 312 -9.87 -1.05 10.94
CA PRO A 312 -9.49 -2.41 11.39
C PRO A 312 -7.98 -2.58 11.55
N CYS A 313 -7.19 -2.10 10.57
CA CYS A 313 -5.72 -2.17 10.62
C CYS A 313 -5.16 -1.33 11.76
N CYS A 314 -5.67 -0.11 11.92
CA CYS A 314 -5.21 0.82 12.94
C CYS A 314 -5.59 0.36 14.35
N CYS A 315 -6.82 -0.11 14.57
CA CYS A 315 -7.24 -0.70 15.85
C CYS A 315 -6.43 -1.95 16.19
N ALA A 316 -6.19 -2.85 15.24
CA ALA A 316 -5.32 -4.00 15.46
C ALA A 316 -3.91 -3.57 15.87
N ALA A 317 -3.37 -2.54 15.23
CA ALA A 317 -2.03 -2.02 15.52
C ALA A 317 -1.93 -1.34 16.88
N MET A 318 -2.88 -0.46 17.22
CA MET A 318 -2.97 0.21 18.51
C MET A 318 -3.12 -0.76 19.67
N LEU A 319 -3.97 -1.79 19.50
CA LEU A 319 -4.32 -2.74 20.55
C LEU A 319 -3.33 -3.91 20.66
N SER A 320 -2.30 -3.99 19.81
CA SER A 320 -1.24 -5.01 19.91
C SER A 320 0.19 -4.44 19.94
N GLY A 321 0.36 -3.17 19.57
CA GLY A 321 1.67 -2.54 19.39
C GLY A 321 2.46 -3.09 18.21
N LYS A 322 1.78 -3.67 17.22
CA LYS A 322 2.37 -4.33 16.05
C LYS A 322 1.87 -3.72 14.74
N THR A 323 2.67 -3.82 13.69
CA THR A 323 2.29 -3.36 12.34
C THR A 323 1.37 -4.38 11.63
N PRO A 324 0.62 -3.98 10.59
CA PRO A 324 -0.33 -4.86 9.89
C PRO A 324 0.22 -6.20 9.39
N ASP A 325 1.49 -6.26 8.97
CA ASP A 325 2.19 -7.49 8.58
C ASP A 325 2.31 -8.51 9.73
N GLN A 326 2.34 -8.01 10.96
CA GLN A 326 2.45 -8.83 12.16
C GLN A 326 1.08 -9.13 12.78
N THR A 327 0.13 -8.19 12.72
CA THR A 327 -1.22 -8.39 13.26
C THR A 327 -2.05 -9.36 12.42
N GLY A 328 -1.70 -9.53 11.14
CA GLY A 328 -2.47 -10.27 10.16
C GLY A 328 -3.75 -9.54 9.72
N VAL A 329 -3.91 -8.27 10.07
CA VAL A 329 -5.05 -7.42 9.68
C VAL A 329 -4.57 -6.38 8.68
N GLN A 330 -4.80 -6.63 7.39
CA GLN A 330 -4.29 -5.80 6.28
C GLN A 330 -5.41 -5.24 5.40
N SER A 331 -6.67 -5.56 5.69
CA SER A 331 -7.83 -5.11 4.94
C SER A 331 -9.08 -5.04 5.81
N ARG A 332 -10.14 -4.39 5.31
CA ARG A 332 -11.45 -4.32 5.99
C ARG A 332 -12.11 -5.70 6.23
N LYS A 333 -11.63 -6.74 5.53
CA LYS A 333 -12.14 -8.12 5.65
C LYS A 333 -11.45 -8.90 6.76
N ASP A 334 -10.25 -8.48 7.14
CA ASP A 334 -9.47 -9.15 8.17
C ASP A 334 -9.91 -8.63 9.53
N ARG A 335 -10.52 -9.51 10.32
CA ARG A 335 -11.13 -9.14 11.59
C ARG A 335 -10.59 -9.95 12.76
N VAL A 336 -9.57 -10.77 12.57
CA VAL A 336 -9.02 -11.65 13.60
C VAL A 336 -7.57 -11.29 13.85
N LEU A 337 -7.27 -10.86 15.07
CA LEU A 337 -5.92 -10.53 15.49
C LEU A 337 -5.07 -11.81 15.61
N GLN A 338 -3.91 -11.87 14.95
CA GLN A 338 -3.01 -13.03 14.95
C GLN A 338 -1.93 -12.99 16.04
N VAL A 339 -1.94 -11.94 16.87
CA VAL A 339 -1.01 -11.71 17.97
C VAL A 339 -1.78 -11.38 19.25
N PRO A 340 -1.19 -11.54 20.45
CA PRO A 340 -1.84 -11.13 21.68
C PRO A 340 -2.22 -9.65 21.68
N GLY A 341 -3.46 -9.37 22.05
CA GLY A 341 -3.98 -8.01 22.19
C GLY A 341 -3.84 -7.47 23.61
N ILE A 342 -4.15 -6.19 23.80
CA ILE A 342 -3.98 -5.47 25.07
C ILE A 342 -4.79 -6.10 26.20
N LEU A 343 -6.01 -6.58 25.91
CA LEU A 343 -6.88 -7.18 26.92
C LEU A 343 -6.33 -8.52 27.42
N GLU A 344 -5.80 -9.35 26.53
CA GLU A 344 -5.13 -10.60 26.89
C GLU A 344 -3.87 -10.33 27.73
N GLU A 345 -3.08 -9.33 27.36
CA GLU A 345 -1.87 -8.94 28.12
C GLU A 345 -2.20 -8.35 29.50
N LEU A 346 -3.32 -7.66 29.65
CA LEU A 346 -3.83 -7.21 30.95
C LEU A 346 -4.27 -8.39 31.81
N GLU A 347 -4.99 -9.36 31.25
CA GLU A 347 -5.44 -10.55 31.99
C GLU A 347 -4.25 -11.36 32.53
N LYS A 348 -3.19 -11.54 31.73
CA LYS A 348 -1.93 -12.18 32.16
C LYS A 348 -1.28 -11.49 33.37
N ARG A 349 -1.54 -10.19 33.57
CA ARG A 349 -1.05 -9.37 34.68
C ARG A 349 -2.04 -9.27 35.84
N GLY A 350 -3.17 -9.99 35.77
CA GLY A 350 -4.24 -9.91 36.77
C GLY A 350 -5.00 -8.58 36.75
N LYS A 351 -4.94 -7.86 35.62
CA LYS A 351 -5.57 -6.56 35.40
C LYS A 351 -6.83 -6.73 34.54
N LYS A 352 -7.75 -5.78 34.60
CA LYS A 352 -9.03 -5.82 33.87
C LYS A 352 -9.12 -4.68 32.88
N GLY A 353 -9.38 -5.02 31.63
CA GLY A 353 -9.68 -4.06 30.56
C GLY A 353 -11.06 -4.28 29.96
N VAL A 354 -11.66 -3.21 29.44
CA VAL A 354 -12.87 -3.29 28.60
C VAL A 354 -12.75 -2.35 27.42
N ILE A 355 -13.20 -2.81 26.25
CA ILE A 355 -13.38 -1.98 25.05
C ILE A 355 -14.88 -1.69 24.90
N ILE A 356 -15.24 -0.41 24.83
CA ILE A 356 -16.59 0.08 24.57
C ILE A 356 -16.64 0.55 23.12
N GLU A 357 -17.48 -0.11 22.33
CA GLU A 357 -17.52 -0.02 20.88
C GLU A 357 -18.96 0.19 20.40
N GLY A 358 -19.13 0.61 19.15
CA GLY A 358 -20.42 0.71 18.47
C GLY A 358 -21.11 -0.65 18.28
N ASN A 359 -21.94 -0.74 17.25
CA ASN A 359 -22.83 -1.88 17.05
C ASN A 359 -22.13 -3.15 16.50
N THR A 360 -20.88 -3.05 16.08
CA THR A 360 -20.12 -4.15 15.48
C THR A 360 -18.71 -4.25 16.04
N ILE A 361 -18.18 -5.47 16.09
CA ILE A 361 -16.80 -5.72 16.50
C ILE A 361 -15.86 -5.26 15.37
N VAL A 362 -14.98 -4.31 15.68
CA VAL A 362 -13.95 -3.86 14.71
C VAL A 362 -12.88 -4.94 14.54
N ILE A 363 -12.34 -5.48 15.64
CA ILE A 363 -11.37 -6.59 15.67
C ILE A 363 -11.78 -7.62 16.72
N ASN A 364 -11.80 -8.90 16.32
CA ASN A 364 -11.99 -10.03 17.21
C ASN A 364 -10.67 -10.35 17.93
N MET A 365 -10.71 -10.24 19.26
CA MET A 365 -9.62 -10.54 20.17
C MET A 365 -10.16 -11.10 21.49
N GLU A 366 -9.31 -11.74 22.28
CA GLU A 366 -9.66 -12.19 23.62
C GLU A 366 -9.92 -10.99 24.55
N GLY A 367 -10.89 -11.12 25.46
CA GLY A 367 -11.22 -10.10 26.45
C GLY A 367 -12.64 -9.56 26.35
N GLU A 368 -12.94 -8.55 27.18
CA GLU A 368 -14.27 -7.96 27.29
C GLU A 368 -14.48 -6.81 26.29
N VAL A 369 -15.35 -7.02 25.31
CA VAL A 369 -15.84 -5.99 24.38
C VAL A 369 -17.33 -5.75 24.61
N LYS A 370 -17.75 -4.49 24.73
CA LYS A 370 -19.15 -4.08 24.87
C LYS A 370 -19.60 -3.32 23.65
N LEU A 371 -20.56 -3.92 22.93
CA LEU A 371 -21.19 -3.33 21.76
C LEU A 371 -22.41 -2.51 22.17
N ASN A 372 -22.60 -1.40 21.47
CA ASN A 372 -23.71 -0.48 21.68
C ASN A 372 -24.45 -0.26 20.36
N THR A 373 -25.75 -0.54 20.35
CA THR A 373 -26.62 -0.31 19.20
C THR A 373 -27.28 1.06 19.29
N ASP A 374 -27.53 1.68 18.15
CA ASP A 374 -28.35 2.89 18.02
C ASP A 374 -29.77 2.62 18.58
N ARG A 375 -30.03 3.03 19.82
CA ARG A 375 -31.30 2.79 20.51
C ARG A 375 -32.31 3.88 20.19
N ASN A 376 -31.82 5.09 19.93
CA ASN A 376 -32.64 6.27 19.71
C ASN A 376 -33.04 6.45 18.22
N GLN A 377 -32.42 5.66 17.31
CA GLN A 377 -32.59 5.64 15.86
C GLN A 377 -32.21 6.95 15.16
N ASP A 378 -31.21 7.67 15.68
CA ASP A 378 -30.70 8.91 15.10
C ASP A 378 -29.62 8.69 14.03
N GLY A 379 -29.21 7.43 13.81
CA GLY A 379 -28.22 7.03 12.82
C GLY A 379 -26.78 7.05 13.33
N GLN A 380 -26.55 7.34 14.62
CA GLN A 380 -25.25 7.30 15.28
C GLN A 380 -25.30 6.34 16.49
N THR A 381 -24.14 6.05 17.09
CA THR A 381 -24.09 5.24 18.33
C THR A 381 -23.30 5.88 19.46
N ASP A 382 -22.74 7.08 19.23
CA ASP A 382 -21.77 7.69 20.14
C ASP A 382 -22.38 8.10 21.49
N ASP A 383 -23.67 8.42 21.56
CA ASP A 383 -24.37 8.69 22.81
C ASP A 383 -24.62 7.41 23.62
N GLU A 384 -24.95 6.29 22.98
CA GLU A 384 -25.01 4.99 23.67
C GLU A 384 -23.63 4.50 24.12
N ILE A 385 -22.59 4.73 23.31
CA ILE A 385 -21.19 4.46 23.69
C ILE A 385 -20.82 5.28 24.92
N LEU A 386 -21.15 6.58 24.95
CA LEU A 386 -20.93 7.44 26.12
C LEU A 386 -21.67 6.91 27.35
N GLU A 387 -22.96 6.57 27.24
CA GLU A 387 -23.75 6.05 28.35
C GLU A 387 -23.13 4.78 28.92
N SER A 388 -22.77 3.84 28.05
CA SER A 388 -22.13 2.58 28.40
C SER A 388 -20.78 2.81 29.06
N ALA A 389 -19.94 3.67 28.50
CA ALA A 389 -18.65 4.02 29.08
C ALA A 389 -18.81 4.60 30.49
N LEU A 390 -19.70 5.57 30.70
CA LEU A 390 -19.98 6.16 32.02
C LEU A 390 -20.49 5.12 33.04
N GLU A 391 -21.29 4.13 32.60
CA GLU A 391 -21.69 3.02 33.47
C GLU A 391 -20.48 2.18 33.92
N HIS A 392 -19.57 1.85 33.00
CA HIS A 392 -18.36 1.08 33.30
C HIS A 392 -17.38 1.86 34.16
N LEU A 393 -17.22 3.17 33.95
CA LEU A 393 -16.39 4.02 34.82
C LEU A 393 -16.91 4.01 36.26
N ARG A 394 -18.24 4.10 36.47
CA ARG A 394 -18.87 4.07 37.80
C ARG A 394 -18.71 2.74 38.53
N LYS A 395 -18.68 1.61 37.81
CA LYS A 395 -18.40 0.29 38.41
C LYS A 395 -16.99 0.24 39.01
N GLY A 396 -16.04 0.99 38.44
CA GLY A 396 -14.72 1.27 39.02
C GLY A 396 -13.77 0.06 39.07
N ASN A 397 -14.10 -1.04 38.39
CA ASN A 397 -13.41 -2.33 38.45
C ASN A 397 -12.46 -2.61 37.28
N TYR A 398 -12.14 -1.59 36.48
CA TYR A 398 -11.27 -1.68 35.32
C TYR A 398 -9.98 -0.87 35.52
N ASP A 399 -8.86 -1.45 35.08
CA ASP A 399 -7.55 -0.81 34.95
C ASP A 399 -7.41 -0.14 33.58
N LEU A 400 -8.10 -0.64 32.56
CA LEU A 400 -8.22 0.00 31.23
C LEU A 400 -9.69 0.11 30.81
N VAL A 401 -10.09 1.29 30.39
CA VAL A 401 -11.33 1.50 29.62
C VAL A 401 -10.95 2.15 28.30
N PHE A 402 -11.23 1.47 27.19
CA PHE A 402 -11.03 2.00 25.84
C PHE A 402 -12.39 2.34 25.24
N VAL A 403 -12.59 3.58 24.80
CA VAL A 403 -13.85 4.08 24.25
C VAL A 403 -13.62 4.52 22.82
N HIS A 404 -14.42 4.02 21.88
CA HIS A 404 -14.30 4.33 20.46
C HIS A 404 -15.51 5.11 19.96
N PHE A 405 -15.32 6.35 19.52
CA PHE A 405 -16.37 7.18 18.89
C PHE A 405 -16.18 7.25 17.38
N HIS A 406 -17.28 7.15 16.61
CA HIS A 406 -17.27 6.94 15.15
C HIS A 406 -17.74 8.16 14.35
N SER A 407 -18.62 8.98 14.93
CA SER A 407 -19.42 9.93 14.13
C SER A 407 -18.62 11.04 13.46
N VAL A 408 -17.40 11.34 13.93
CA VAL A 408 -16.50 12.31 13.29
C VAL A 408 -16.06 11.77 11.92
N ASP A 409 -15.67 10.50 11.85
CA ASP A 409 -15.35 9.81 10.61
C ASP A 409 -16.56 9.71 9.68
N ASP A 410 -17.73 9.31 10.20
CA ASP A 410 -18.98 9.23 9.41
C ASP A 410 -19.34 10.58 8.75
N CYS A 411 -19.20 11.68 9.50
CA CYS A 411 -19.40 13.02 8.98
C CYS A 411 -18.31 13.41 7.97
N GLY A 412 -17.06 13.07 8.25
CA GLY A 412 -15.93 13.27 7.36
C GLY A 412 -16.15 12.61 6.00
N HIS A 413 -16.59 11.35 5.99
CA HIS A 413 -16.95 10.62 4.79
C HIS A 413 -18.06 11.29 3.99
N THR A 414 -19.10 11.77 4.69
CA THR A 414 -20.29 12.35 4.04
C THR A 414 -20.08 13.77 3.51
N TYR A 415 -19.34 14.60 4.24
CA TYR A 415 -19.27 16.04 3.99
C TYR A 415 -17.85 16.54 3.67
N GLY A 416 -16.82 15.76 3.98
CA GLY A 416 -15.41 16.12 3.89
C GLY A 416 -14.77 16.35 5.26
N PRO A 417 -13.45 16.10 5.39
CA PRO A 417 -12.73 16.14 6.67
C PRO A 417 -12.78 17.48 7.42
N LEU A 418 -12.89 18.61 6.70
CA LEU A 418 -12.89 19.95 7.29
C LEU A 418 -14.22 20.70 7.11
N ALA A 419 -15.28 20.00 6.68
CA ALA A 419 -16.60 20.58 6.52
C ALA A 419 -17.20 21.09 7.84
N ALA A 420 -18.17 22.00 7.76
CA ALA A 420 -18.81 22.59 8.93
C ALA A 420 -19.55 21.53 9.76
N GLU A 421 -20.13 20.53 9.10
CA GLU A 421 -20.81 19.38 9.65
C GLU A 421 -19.84 18.51 10.47
N THR A 422 -18.71 18.14 9.88
CA THR A 422 -17.63 17.38 10.54
C THR A 422 -17.09 18.12 11.76
N LYS A 423 -16.82 19.42 11.63
CA LYS A 423 -16.40 20.29 12.74
C LYS A 423 -17.44 20.38 13.85
N LYS A 424 -18.72 20.47 13.50
CA LYS A 424 -19.82 20.49 14.46
C LYS A 424 -19.91 19.16 15.20
N GLN A 425 -19.73 18.04 14.50
CA GLN A 425 -19.72 16.72 15.13
C GLN A 425 -18.54 16.58 16.09
N LEU A 426 -17.36 17.08 15.74
CA LEU A 426 -16.22 17.13 16.67
C LEU A 426 -16.57 17.89 17.96
N THR A 427 -17.32 19.00 17.89
CA THR A 427 -17.77 19.72 19.10
C THR A 427 -18.75 18.89 19.94
N VAL A 428 -19.58 18.04 19.34
CA VAL A 428 -20.43 17.08 20.08
C VAL A 428 -19.57 16.07 20.82
N ILE A 429 -18.61 15.46 20.12
CA ILE A 429 -17.68 14.47 20.71
C ILE A 429 -16.80 15.09 21.77
N ASP A 430 -16.33 16.33 21.60
CA ASP A 430 -15.62 17.06 22.66
C ASP A 430 -16.45 17.15 23.95
N GLY A 431 -17.76 17.40 23.84
CA GLY A 431 -18.67 17.38 24.98
C GLY A 431 -18.79 15.99 25.64
N TYR A 432 -18.70 14.92 24.86
CA TYR A 432 -18.70 13.53 25.37
C TYR A 432 -17.39 13.21 26.09
N VAL A 433 -16.26 13.58 25.48
CA VAL A 433 -14.93 13.48 26.10
C VAL A 433 -14.87 14.24 27.42
N GLY A 434 -15.42 15.46 27.48
CA GLY A 434 -15.50 16.24 28.72
C GLY A 434 -16.24 15.51 29.85
N LYS A 435 -17.34 14.81 29.54
CA LYS A 435 -18.09 14.00 30.52
C LYS A 435 -17.27 12.79 30.98
N LEU A 436 -16.60 12.09 30.07
CA LEU A 436 -15.74 10.95 30.40
C LEU A 436 -14.57 11.38 31.29
N PHE A 437 -13.88 12.47 30.92
CA PHE A 437 -12.75 13.00 31.68
C PHE A 437 -13.16 13.49 33.06
N ALA A 438 -14.35 14.06 33.22
CA ALA A 438 -14.87 14.46 34.53
C ALA A 438 -15.23 13.25 35.41
N ALA A 439 -15.53 12.10 34.81
CA ALA A 439 -15.88 10.86 35.50
C ALA A 439 -14.69 9.92 35.72
N TRP A 440 -13.48 10.31 35.30
CA TRP A 440 -12.28 9.49 35.38
C TRP A 440 -11.18 10.18 36.18
N GLU A 441 -10.69 9.52 37.22
CA GLU A 441 -9.62 10.05 38.08
C GLU A 441 -8.22 9.55 37.69
N GLY A 442 -8.12 8.58 36.77
CA GLY A 442 -6.86 8.00 36.33
C GLY A 442 -6.19 8.75 35.18
N LYS A 443 -5.17 8.12 34.59
CA LYS A 443 -4.50 8.60 33.38
C LYS A 443 -5.43 8.56 32.19
N ARG A 444 -5.25 9.54 31.30
CA ARG A 444 -6.07 9.72 30.10
C ARG A 444 -5.16 9.75 28.89
N ILE A 445 -5.57 9.07 27.83
CA ILE A 445 -4.97 9.14 26.51
C ILE A 445 -6.11 9.35 25.51
N LEU A 446 -5.91 10.22 24.54
CA LEU A 446 -6.82 10.36 23.40
C LEU A 446 -6.01 10.32 22.12
N LEU A 447 -6.48 9.61 21.11
CA LEU A 447 -5.82 9.56 19.80
C LEU A 447 -6.85 9.38 18.68
N SER A 448 -6.39 9.60 17.45
CA SER A 448 -7.06 9.10 16.25
C SER A 448 -6.31 7.89 15.71
N ASP A 449 -7.00 7.03 15.01
CA ASP A 449 -6.46 5.86 14.34
C ASP A 449 -5.94 6.22 12.94
N HIS A 450 -6.68 7.02 12.18
CA HIS A 450 -6.27 7.59 10.90
C HIS A 450 -6.75 9.05 10.74
N GLY A 451 -6.26 9.69 9.69
CA GLY A 451 -6.80 10.93 9.18
C GLY A 451 -7.72 10.69 7.98
N MET A 452 -7.92 11.73 7.16
CA MET A 452 -8.85 11.69 6.02
C MET A 452 -8.52 12.81 5.03
N HIS A 453 -8.67 12.51 3.74
CA HIS A 453 -8.54 13.47 2.64
C HIS A 453 -9.89 13.81 2.00
N ASP A 454 -9.97 14.97 1.35
CA ASP A 454 -11.14 15.37 0.56
C ASP A 454 -11.27 14.55 -0.73
N THR A 455 -12.51 14.20 -1.09
CA THR A 455 -12.91 13.69 -2.42
C THR A 455 -13.89 14.65 -3.10
N ASP A 456 -14.34 14.35 -4.32
CA ASP A 456 -15.32 15.18 -5.04
C ASP A 456 -16.68 15.28 -4.33
N ASP A 457 -17.00 14.28 -3.50
CA ASP A 457 -18.31 14.02 -2.89
C ASP A 457 -18.26 13.85 -1.36
N GLY A 458 -17.14 14.18 -0.72
CA GLY A 458 -16.99 14.10 0.73
C GLY A 458 -15.54 13.88 1.14
N GLY A 459 -15.29 12.82 1.90
CA GLY A 459 -13.97 12.43 2.35
C GLY A 459 -13.72 10.93 2.26
N ASN A 460 -12.45 10.53 2.20
CA ASN A 460 -12.06 9.14 2.25
C ASN A 460 -10.69 8.97 2.92
N HIS A 461 -10.33 7.74 3.23
CA HIS A 461 -9.08 7.42 3.90
C HIS A 461 -8.55 6.02 3.51
N GLY A 462 -7.32 5.72 3.90
CA GLY A 462 -6.62 4.47 3.62
C GLY A 462 -5.56 4.59 2.52
N GLU A 463 -5.33 5.79 2.00
CA GLU A 463 -4.29 6.06 1.00
C GLU A 463 -2.96 6.41 1.68
N PHE A 464 -1.85 6.16 0.98
CA PHE A 464 -0.53 6.54 1.48
C PHE A 464 -0.25 8.03 1.22
N ARG A 465 -0.89 8.88 2.02
CA ARG A 465 -0.81 10.33 1.93
C ARG A 465 -0.78 10.98 3.31
N CYS A 466 -0.26 12.20 3.40
CA CYS A 466 -0.06 12.87 4.69
C CYS A 466 -1.38 13.13 5.44
N GLU A 467 -2.47 13.39 4.73
CA GLU A 467 -3.78 13.65 5.32
C GLU A 467 -4.36 12.43 6.04
N ASP A 468 -4.05 11.23 5.57
CA ASP A 468 -4.54 9.96 6.12
C ASP A 468 -3.61 9.38 7.19
N MET A 469 -2.30 9.60 7.03
CA MET A 469 -1.27 8.94 7.84
C MET A 469 -0.89 9.70 9.11
N TYR A 470 -1.20 10.99 9.25
CA TYR A 470 -0.82 11.79 10.41
C TYR A 470 -2.01 12.15 11.30
N VAL A 471 -1.88 11.84 12.59
CA VAL A 471 -2.95 11.94 13.58
C VAL A 471 -2.46 12.57 14.89
N PRO A 472 -3.35 13.19 15.68
CA PRO A 472 -3.02 13.65 17.02
C PRO A 472 -2.91 12.44 17.98
N TYR A 473 -1.87 12.44 18.80
CA TYR A 473 -1.76 11.57 19.98
C TYR A 473 -1.68 12.47 21.21
N VAL A 474 -2.65 12.36 22.10
CA VAL A 474 -2.87 13.30 23.20
C VAL A 474 -2.74 12.59 24.54
N SER A 475 -1.87 13.11 25.38
CA SER A 475 -1.69 12.67 26.76
C SER A 475 -2.04 13.79 27.75
N TYR A 476 -2.46 13.41 28.96
CA TYR A 476 -2.84 14.34 30.02
C TYR A 476 -2.09 13.98 31.30
N ASN A 477 -1.41 14.97 31.89
CA ASN A 477 -0.62 14.78 33.10
C ASN A 477 -1.46 14.60 34.35
#